data_AF-A0A8K1FSS0-F1
#
_entry.id   AF-A0A8K1FSS0-F1
#
_cell.length_a   1.000
_cell.length_b   1.000
_cell.length_c   1.000
_cell.angle_alpha   90.00
_cell.angle_beta   90.00
_cell.angle_gamma   90.00
#
_symmetry.space_group_name_H-M   'P 1'
#
loop_
_entity.id
_entity.type
_entity.pdbx_description
1 polymer ?
#
loop_
_entity_poly.entity_id
_entity_poly.type
_entity_poly.pdbx_seq_one_letter_code
_entity_poly.pdbx_strand_id
1 'polypeptide(L)'
;EEQLEAVLSAAVQTGSLELLTGCIKHWTCEEQPSSAVNLRFVLEWTWNKVICTKDELDQICVPLFDGSCNFIDPQTLQSLQHCQLLLSNLSTVLNCFLTEARELTERGFSDLTNKQVVTSLIALYAQVVIWFCRSSLLPEGLDDHMHLSRPFYNYPLIQSYYTGHRQKLERLSRGKWDSDCLMIDGMVSQLGEQVEKLWRRDEGGTGKYPPVSLHALLDLYLLESIEESDKHAI
;
A
#
# COMPACT_ATOMS: atom_id res chain seq x y z
N GLU A 1 -1.84 -32.54 -0.99
CA GLU A 1 -1.91 -31.07 -1.22
C GLU A 1 -3.11 -30.45 -0.51
N GLU A 2 -4.35 -30.93 -0.73
CA GLU A 2 -5.57 -30.39 -0.08
C GLU A 2 -5.49 -30.24 1.45
N GLN A 3 -4.99 -31.25 2.17
CA GLN A 3 -4.84 -31.16 3.63
C GLN A 3 -3.82 -30.10 4.06
N LEU A 4 -2.72 -29.98 3.30
CA LEU A 4 -1.69 -28.98 3.58
C LEU A 4 -2.25 -27.58 3.32
N GLU A 5 -2.94 -27.38 2.20
CA GLU A 5 -3.63 -26.12 1.88
C GLU A 5 -4.63 -25.69 2.98
N ALA A 6 -5.41 -26.61 3.52
CA ALA A 6 -6.33 -26.32 4.61
C ALA A 6 -5.59 -25.84 5.88
N VAL A 7 -4.46 -26.47 6.21
CA VAL A 7 -3.60 -26.07 7.34
C VAL A 7 -2.97 -24.70 7.08
N LEU A 8 -2.44 -24.46 5.88
CA LEU A 8 -1.87 -23.16 5.49
C LEU A 8 -2.92 -22.04 5.61
N SER A 9 -4.11 -22.28 5.07
CA SER A 9 -5.24 -21.34 5.13
C SER A 9 -5.63 -21.02 6.57
N ALA A 10 -5.80 -22.04 7.41
CA ALA A 10 -6.15 -21.85 8.81
C ALA A 10 -5.06 -21.10 9.59
N ALA A 11 -3.78 -21.42 9.35
CA ALA A 11 -2.67 -20.77 10.02
C ALA A 11 -2.54 -19.29 9.62
N VAL A 12 -2.67 -18.96 8.33
CA VAL A 12 -2.66 -17.57 7.86
C VAL A 12 -3.89 -16.80 8.35
N GLN A 13 -5.07 -17.41 8.39
CA GLN A 13 -6.29 -16.75 8.88
C GLN A 13 -6.24 -16.45 10.39
N THR A 14 -5.63 -17.34 11.17
CA THR A 14 -5.56 -17.22 12.65
C THR A 14 -4.30 -16.50 13.14
N GLY A 15 -3.34 -16.21 12.26
CA GLY A 15 -2.04 -15.65 12.64
C GLY A 15 -1.09 -16.67 13.29
N SER A 16 -1.35 -17.97 13.14
CA SER A 16 -0.51 -19.05 13.69
C SER A 16 0.76 -19.29 12.86
N LEU A 17 1.54 -18.24 12.62
CA LEU A 17 2.67 -18.24 11.67
C LEU A 17 3.90 -19.00 12.17
N GLU A 18 4.04 -19.20 13.48
CA GLU A 18 5.15 -19.98 14.06
C GLU A 18 5.16 -21.42 13.54
N LEU A 19 3.99 -22.01 13.36
CA LEU A 19 3.87 -23.35 12.77
C LEU A 19 4.34 -23.37 11.32
N LEU A 20 3.94 -22.38 10.52
CA LEU A 20 4.31 -22.28 9.11
C LEU A 20 5.80 -22.03 8.92
N THR A 21 6.33 -21.04 9.64
CA THR A 21 7.75 -20.69 9.60
C THR A 21 8.62 -21.82 10.15
N GLY A 22 8.17 -22.53 11.18
CA GLY A 22 8.83 -23.74 11.69
C GLY A 22 8.90 -24.87 10.66
N CYS A 23 7.80 -25.14 9.94
CA CYS A 23 7.79 -26.12 8.86
C CYS A 23 8.73 -25.74 7.71
N ILE A 24 8.75 -24.47 7.29
CA ILE A 24 9.65 -23.97 6.24
C ILE A 24 11.12 -24.17 6.67
N LYS A 25 11.47 -23.80 7.90
CA LYS A 25 12.81 -24.02 8.47
C LYS A 25 13.21 -25.49 8.49
N HIS A 26 12.30 -26.35 8.90
CA HIS A 26 12.54 -27.79 8.93
C HIS A 26 12.77 -28.35 7.52
N TRP A 27 11.89 -28.06 6.56
CA TRP A 27 12.00 -28.55 5.20
C TRP A 27 13.22 -28.00 4.45
N THR A 28 13.67 -26.78 4.78
CA THR A 28 14.91 -26.23 4.21
C THR A 28 16.17 -26.91 4.77
N CYS A 29 16.12 -27.49 5.98
CA CYS A 29 17.26 -28.19 6.59
C CYS A 29 17.37 -29.68 6.20
N GLU A 30 16.26 -30.35 5.90
CA GLU A 30 16.25 -31.81 5.71
C GLU A 30 16.79 -32.32 4.36
N GLU A 31 16.92 -31.45 3.34
CA GLU A 31 17.41 -31.76 1.99
C GLU A 31 16.76 -33.00 1.32
N GLN A 32 15.57 -33.41 1.78
CA GLN A 32 14.83 -34.54 1.20
C GLN A 32 13.99 -34.10 -0.03
N PRO A 33 13.78 -34.97 -1.04
CA PRO A 33 12.98 -34.64 -2.22
C PRO A 33 11.54 -34.21 -1.88
N SER A 34 10.93 -34.80 -0.85
CA SER A 34 9.60 -34.42 -0.37
C SER A 34 9.55 -33.00 0.20
N SER A 35 10.64 -32.57 0.85
CA SER A 35 10.76 -31.24 1.45
C SER A 35 10.84 -30.15 0.37
N ALA A 36 11.56 -30.41 -0.73
CA ALA A 36 11.60 -29.51 -1.89
C ALA A 36 10.21 -29.34 -2.55
N VAL A 37 9.43 -30.42 -2.67
CA VAL A 37 8.05 -30.37 -3.19
C VAL A 37 7.15 -29.54 -2.27
N ASN A 38 7.23 -29.76 -0.95
CA ASN A 38 6.45 -28.99 0.02
C ASN A 38 6.81 -27.50 0.00
N LEU A 39 8.10 -27.15 -0.02
CA LEU A 39 8.56 -25.76 -0.09
C LEU A 39 8.05 -25.05 -1.34
N ARG A 40 8.15 -25.71 -2.50
CA ARG A 40 7.62 -25.18 -3.75
C ARG A 40 6.12 -24.97 -3.69
N PHE A 41 5.38 -25.96 -3.20
CA PHE A 41 3.93 -25.88 -3.05
C PHE A 41 3.52 -24.72 -2.13
N VAL A 42 4.15 -24.58 -0.96
CA VAL A 42 3.85 -23.52 0.00
C VAL A 42 4.17 -22.15 -0.59
N LEU A 43 5.27 -22.00 -1.32
CA LEU A 43 5.63 -20.74 -1.96
C LEU A 43 4.64 -20.34 -3.07
N GLU A 44 4.28 -21.29 -3.95
CA GLU A 44 3.29 -21.08 -5.01
C GLU A 44 1.91 -20.75 -4.41
N TRP A 45 1.49 -21.49 -3.39
CA TRP A 45 0.24 -21.24 -2.66
C TRP A 45 0.23 -19.85 -2.01
N THR A 46 1.32 -19.48 -1.33
CA THR A 46 1.44 -18.17 -0.66
C THR A 46 1.28 -17.05 -1.66
N TRP A 47 1.96 -17.14 -2.81
CA TRP A 47 1.87 -16.12 -3.85
C TRP A 47 0.48 -16.04 -4.49
N ASN A 48 -0.14 -17.18 -4.79
CA ASN A 48 -1.51 -17.22 -5.29
C ASN A 48 -2.49 -16.58 -4.29
N LYS A 49 -2.29 -16.83 -2.99
CA LYS A 49 -3.12 -16.22 -1.95
C LYS A 49 -2.94 -14.70 -1.87
N VAL A 50 -1.71 -14.20 -2.03
CA VAL A 50 -1.44 -12.75 -2.15
C VAL A 50 -2.22 -12.15 -3.31
N ILE A 51 -2.18 -12.77 -4.49
CA ILE A 51 -2.90 -12.29 -5.68
C ILE A 51 -4.41 -12.21 -5.40
N CYS A 52 -5.01 -13.29 -4.90
CA CYS A 52 -6.44 -13.32 -4.61
C CYS A 52 -6.84 -12.26 -3.56
N THR A 53 -6.07 -12.13 -2.47
CA THR A 53 -6.36 -11.14 -1.43
C THR A 53 -6.16 -9.71 -1.90
N LYS A 54 -5.18 -9.46 -2.79
CA LYS A 54 -5.01 -8.15 -3.43
C LYS A 54 -6.21 -7.83 -4.34
N ASP A 55 -6.69 -8.80 -5.11
CA ASP A 55 -7.85 -8.57 -5.98
C ASP A 55 -9.13 -8.32 -5.16
N GLU A 56 -9.32 -9.02 -4.05
CA GLU A 56 -10.39 -8.73 -3.07
C GLU A 56 -10.26 -7.32 -2.49
N LEU A 57 -9.05 -6.92 -2.08
CA LEU A 57 -8.76 -5.58 -1.57
C LEU A 57 -9.09 -4.49 -2.60
N ASP A 58 -8.70 -4.69 -3.86
CA ASP A 58 -8.99 -3.75 -4.95
C ASP A 58 -10.51 -3.56 -5.10
N GLN A 59 -11.29 -4.65 -5.11
CA GLN A 59 -12.76 -4.57 -5.21
C GLN A 59 -13.38 -3.81 -4.04
N ILE A 60 -12.86 -3.98 -2.83
CA ILE A 60 -13.33 -3.24 -1.65
C ILE A 60 -12.95 -1.76 -1.74
N CYS A 61 -11.79 -1.44 -2.32
CA CYS A 61 -11.28 -0.07 -2.43
C CYS A 61 -12.00 0.77 -3.50
N VAL A 62 -12.42 0.18 -4.64
CA VAL A 62 -13.11 0.91 -5.72
C VAL A 62 -14.19 1.88 -5.22
N PRO A 63 -15.20 1.44 -4.44
CA PRO A 63 -16.27 2.33 -3.98
C PRO A 63 -15.79 3.42 -3.02
N LEU A 64 -14.60 3.28 -2.41
CA LEU A 64 -14.05 4.29 -1.51
C LEU A 64 -13.53 5.53 -2.25
N PHE A 65 -13.25 5.43 -3.54
CA PHE A 65 -12.57 6.49 -4.30
C PHE A 65 -13.34 6.96 -5.54
N ASP A 66 -14.31 6.20 -6.05
CA ASP A 66 -15.05 6.53 -7.26
C ASP A 66 -16.33 7.36 -7.03
N GLY A 67 -16.61 7.71 -5.77
CA GLY A 67 -17.79 8.46 -5.37
C GLY A 67 -19.10 7.66 -5.34
N SER A 68 -19.06 6.34 -5.54
CA SER A 68 -20.25 5.47 -5.46
C SER A 68 -20.70 5.18 -4.02
N CYS A 69 -19.83 5.44 -3.04
CA CYS A 69 -20.09 5.18 -1.63
C CYS A 69 -20.13 6.48 -0.80
N ASN A 70 -21.17 6.61 0.04
CA ASN A 70 -21.30 7.74 0.96
C ASN A 70 -20.89 7.41 2.40
N PHE A 71 -20.91 6.13 2.79
CA PHE A 71 -20.58 5.69 4.14
C PHE A 71 -19.95 4.30 4.13
N ILE A 72 -19.00 4.08 5.04
CA ILE A 72 -18.37 2.76 5.22
C ILE A 72 -19.18 1.99 6.25
N ASP A 73 -19.82 0.91 5.82
CA ASP A 73 -20.49 0.01 6.73
C ASP A 73 -19.47 -0.86 7.51
N PRO A 74 -19.84 -1.40 8.69
CA PRO A 74 -18.93 -2.22 9.49
C PRO A 74 -18.40 -3.47 8.77
N GLN A 75 -19.17 -4.06 7.84
CA GLN A 75 -18.76 -5.26 7.11
C GLN A 75 -17.66 -4.92 6.10
N THR A 76 -17.77 -3.81 5.36
CA THR A 76 -16.72 -3.31 4.48
C THR A 76 -15.40 -3.08 5.25
N LEU A 77 -15.49 -2.45 6.42
CA LEU A 77 -14.31 -2.21 7.26
C LEU A 77 -13.70 -3.52 7.80
N GLN A 78 -14.52 -4.52 8.13
CA GLN A 78 -14.05 -5.86 8.52
C GLN A 78 -13.36 -6.58 7.37
N SER A 79 -13.90 -6.50 6.16
CA SER A 79 -13.28 -7.09 4.97
C SER A 79 -11.91 -6.46 4.66
N LEU A 80 -11.77 -5.14 4.80
CA LEU A 80 -10.48 -4.45 4.68
C LEU A 80 -9.48 -4.96 5.72
N GLN A 81 -9.89 -5.03 6.99
CA GLN A 81 -9.05 -5.55 8.08
C GLN A 81 -8.62 -6.99 7.84
N HIS A 82 -9.53 -7.81 7.30
CA HIS A 82 -9.22 -9.18 6.94
C HIS A 82 -8.16 -9.27 5.85
N CYS A 83 -8.30 -8.49 4.76
CA CYS A 83 -7.31 -8.44 3.69
C CYS A 83 -5.95 -7.98 4.21
N GLN A 84 -5.91 -6.93 5.04
CA GLN A 84 -4.68 -6.41 5.63
C GLN A 84 -3.97 -7.45 6.51
N LEU A 85 -4.72 -8.17 7.35
CA LEU A 85 -4.19 -9.24 8.19
C LEU A 85 -3.59 -10.37 7.34
N LEU A 86 -4.33 -10.85 6.33
CA LEU A 86 -3.86 -11.89 5.44
C LEU A 86 -2.58 -11.47 4.71
N LEU A 87 -2.53 -10.27 4.13
CA LEU A 87 -1.36 -9.76 3.43
C LEU A 87 -0.13 -9.63 4.35
N SER A 88 -0.33 -9.14 5.58
CA SER A 88 0.74 -9.05 6.59
C SER A 88 1.31 -10.43 6.94
N ASN A 89 0.39 -11.40 7.15
CA ASN A 89 0.76 -12.78 7.47
C ASN A 89 1.48 -13.47 6.31
N LEU A 90 1.01 -13.27 5.08
CA LEU A 90 1.64 -13.80 3.86
C LEU A 90 3.01 -13.16 3.61
N SER A 91 3.17 -11.86 3.86
CA SER A 91 4.46 -11.17 3.80
C SER A 91 5.47 -11.80 4.78
N THR A 92 5.03 -12.12 6.00
CA THR A 92 5.87 -12.81 7.00
C THR A 92 6.31 -14.20 6.51
N VAL A 93 5.43 -14.94 5.84
CA VAL A 93 5.77 -16.24 5.23
C VAL A 93 6.80 -16.07 4.11
N LEU A 94 6.62 -15.11 3.20
CA LEU A 94 7.58 -14.81 2.12
C LEU A 94 8.94 -14.38 2.68
N ASN A 95 8.94 -13.56 3.73
CA ASN A 95 10.17 -13.16 4.41
C ASN A 95 10.89 -14.35 5.05
N CYS A 96 10.14 -15.32 5.60
CA CYS A 96 10.74 -16.57 6.10
C CYS A 96 11.42 -17.37 4.97
N PHE A 97 10.86 -17.40 3.76
CA PHE A 97 11.57 -18.02 2.63
C PHE A 97 12.86 -17.28 2.30
N LEU A 98 12.88 -15.93 2.34
CA LEU A 98 14.09 -15.14 2.10
C LEU A 98 15.18 -15.40 3.14
N THR A 99 14.81 -15.58 4.41
CA THR A 99 15.79 -15.82 5.48
C THR A 99 16.34 -17.23 5.49
N GLU A 100 15.53 -18.23 5.11
CA GLU A 100 15.91 -19.64 5.24
C GLU A 100 16.46 -20.24 3.94
N ALA A 101 16.09 -19.73 2.77
CA ALA A 101 16.55 -20.28 1.49
C ALA A 101 17.98 -19.81 1.15
N ARG A 102 18.98 -20.64 1.51
CA ARG A 102 20.42 -20.33 1.35
C ARG A 102 20.97 -20.54 -0.07
N GLU A 103 20.33 -21.39 -0.87
CA GLU A 103 20.80 -21.76 -2.23
C GLU A 103 19.82 -21.31 -3.33
N LEU A 104 19.44 -20.03 -3.31
CA LEU A 104 18.67 -19.45 -4.40
C LEU A 104 19.57 -19.03 -5.55
N THR A 105 19.13 -19.31 -6.78
CA THR A 105 19.68 -18.63 -7.96
C THR A 105 19.47 -17.13 -7.84
N GLU A 106 20.34 -16.30 -8.43
CA GLU A 106 20.18 -14.84 -8.44
C GLU A 106 18.77 -14.42 -8.88
N ARG A 107 18.25 -15.07 -9.94
CA ARG A 107 16.90 -14.84 -10.45
C ARG A 107 15.82 -15.21 -9.43
N GLY A 108 15.96 -16.34 -8.74
CA GLY A 108 15.02 -16.79 -7.72
C GLY A 108 15.02 -15.89 -6.49
N PHE A 109 16.18 -15.39 -6.08
CA PHE A 109 16.30 -14.43 -4.98
C PHE A 109 15.63 -13.10 -5.31
N SER A 110 15.90 -12.52 -6.48
CA SER A 110 15.25 -11.28 -6.93
C SER A 110 13.74 -11.43 -7.07
N ASP A 111 13.27 -12.55 -7.64
CA ASP A 111 11.84 -12.83 -7.77
C ASP A 111 11.13 -12.93 -6.41
N LEU A 112 11.73 -13.65 -5.45
CA LEU A 112 11.18 -13.78 -4.11
C LEU A 112 11.22 -12.44 -3.34
N THR A 113 12.28 -11.66 -3.50
CA THR A 113 12.41 -10.33 -2.91
C THR A 113 11.30 -9.41 -3.42
N ASN A 114 11.10 -9.36 -4.74
CA ASN A 114 10.04 -8.56 -5.35
C ASN A 114 8.65 -8.99 -4.84
N LYS A 115 8.38 -10.29 -4.72
CA LYS A 115 7.12 -10.79 -4.13
C LYS A 115 6.93 -10.26 -2.70
N GLN A 116 7.95 -10.39 -1.85
CA GLN A 116 7.90 -9.93 -0.47
C GLN A 116 7.68 -8.41 -0.36
N VAL A 117 8.39 -7.62 -1.16
CA VAL A 117 8.26 -6.17 -1.21
C VAL A 117 6.86 -5.76 -1.63
N VAL A 118 6.37 -6.31 -2.76
CA VAL A 118 5.01 -6.02 -3.26
C VAL A 118 3.95 -6.37 -2.23
N THR A 119 4.02 -7.55 -1.61
CA THR A 119 3.06 -7.94 -0.56
C THR A 119 3.10 -6.98 0.64
N SER A 120 4.29 -6.53 1.04
CA SER A 120 4.45 -5.59 2.15
C SER A 120 3.89 -4.20 1.84
N LEU A 121 4.12 -3.70 0.62
CA LEU A 121 3.57 -2.42 0.17
C LEU A 121 2.05 -2.44 0.13
N ILE A 122 1.43 -3.53 -0.37
CA ILE A 122 -0.03 -3.67 -0.39
C ILE A 122 -0.58 -3.78 1.04
N ALA A 123 0.10 -4.50 1.94
CA ALA A 123 -0.30 -4.59 3.35
C ALA A 123 -0.26 -3.21 4.04
N LEU A 124 0.79 -2.42 3.80
CA LEU A 124 0.93 -1.05 4.32
C LEU A 124 -0.15 -0.13 3.72
N TYR A 125 -0.37 -0.18 2.42
CA TYR A 125 -1.44 0.55 1.75
C TYR A 125 -2.80 0.24 2.38
N ALA A 126 -3.14 -1.05 2.56
CA ALA A 126 -4.39 -1.46 3.20
C ALA A 126 -4.52 -0.92 4.63
N GLN A 127 -3.43 -0.95 5.41
CA GLN A 127 -3.40 -0.40 6.76
C GLN A 127 -3.70 1.11 6.79
N VAL A 128 -3.13 1.87 5.85
CA VAL A 128 -3.34 3.31 5.75
C VAL A 128 -4.75 3.61 5.26
N VAL A 129 -5.26 2.88 4.28
CA VAL A 129 -6.68 2.97 3.84
C VAL A 129 -7.62 2.78 5.03
N ILE A 130 -7.41 1.74 5.84
CA ILE A 130 -8.20 1.49 7.06
C ILE A 130 -8.12 2.68 8.03
N TRP A 131 -6.95 3.30 8.18
CA TRP A 131 -6.78 4.49 9.01
C TRP A 131 -7.57 5.69 8.45
N PHE A 132 -7.56 5.91 7.13
CA PHE A 132 -8.35 6.94 6.46
C PHE A 132 -9.86 6.70 6.64
N CYS A 133 -10.31 5.45 6.56
CA CYS A 133 -11.69 5.07 6.86
C CYS A 133 -12.08 5.43 8.31
N ARG A 134 -11.25 5.03 9.29
CA ARG A 134 -11.49 5.30 10.71
C ARG A 134 -11.43 6.78 11.07
N SER A 135 -10.60 7.54 10.37
CA SER A 135 -10.45 8.99 10.54
C SER A 135 -11.54 9.79 9.82
N SER A 136 -12.52 9.12 9.21
CA SER A 136 -13.56 9.77 8.42
C SER A 136 -13.00 10.62 7.26
N LEU A 137 -11.88 10.20 6.67
CA LEU A 137 -11.35 10.76 5.41
C LEU A 137 -11.88 10.03 4.18
N LEU A 138 -12.19 8.72 4.29
CA LEU A 138 -12.81 7.91 3.23
C LEU A 138 -14.22 7.40 3.58
N PRO A 139 -15.16 7.21 2.63
CA PRO A 139 -14.99 7.37 1.19
C PRO A 139 -14.74 8.82 0.77
N GLU A 140 -14.03 9.00 -0.33
CA GLU A 140 -13.80 10.27 -0.97
C GLU A 140 -15.12 10.75 -1.58
N GLY A 141 -15.68 11.81 -1.01
CA GLY A 141 -16.96 12.36 -1.44
C GLY A 141 -16.82 13.21 -2.69
N LEU A 142 -17.73 13.03 -3.65
CA LEU A 142 -17.99 14.04 -4.68
C LEU A 142 -18.84 15.12 -4.05
N ASP A 143 -18.45 16.37 -4.29
CA ASP A 143 -19.01 17.60 -3.71
C ASP A 143 -20.55 17.60 -3.78
N ASP A 144 -21.20 17.19 -2.70
CA ASP A 144 -22.65 17.25 -2.58
C ASP A 144 -23.02 17.84 -1.23
N HIS A 145 -23.89 18.84 -1.26
CA HIS A 145 -24.20 19.82 -0.22
C HIS A 145 -24.82 19.24 1.07
N MET A 146 -24.69 17.93 1.31
CA MET A 146 -25.45 17.16 2.27
C MET A 146 -24.75 16.87 3.61
N HIS A 147 -23.46 17.15 3.80
CA HIS A 147 -22.78 16.80 5.05
C HIS A 147 -21.82 17.86 5.60
N LEU A 148 -22.36 18.95 6.16
CA LEU A 148 -21.64 19.96 6.96
C LEU A 148 -20.98 19.43 8.25
N SER A 149 -20.90 18.11 8.46
CA SER A 149 -20.41 17.49 9.70
C SER A 149 -19.12 16.69 9.53
N ARG A 150 -18.63 16.50 8.30
CA ARG A 150 -17.48 15.64 8.00
C ARG A 150 -16.37 16.43 7.28
N PRO A 151 -15.08 16.27 7.66
CA PRO A 151 -13.98 16.80 6.88
C PRO A 151 -13.99 16.19 5.48
N PHE A 152 -13.81 17.00 4.44
CA PHE A 152 -13.67 16.50 3.07
C PHE A 152 -12.48 17.16 2.36
N TYR A 153 -11.89 16.43 1.43
CA TYR A 153 -10.73 16.87 0.68
C TYR A 153 -11.16 17.76 -0.49
N ASN A 154 -11.18 19.08 -0.27
CA ASN A 154 -11.56 20.03 -1.32
C ASN A 154 -10.34 20.39 -2.20
N TYR A 155 -10.07 19.56 -3.21
CA TYR A 155 -8.92 19.74 -4.10
C TYR A 155 -8.86 21.16 -4.74
N PRO A 156 -9.92 21.70 -5.38
CA PRO A 156 -9.85 23.03 -6.00
C PRO A 156 -9.49 24.14 -5.01
N LEU A 157 -10.03 24.09 -3.80
CA LEU A 157 -9.72 25.07 -2.75
C LEU A 157 -8.26 24.97 -2.29
N ILE A 158 -7.78 23.75 -1.99
CA ILE A 158 -6.41 23.55 -1.52
C ILE A 158 -5.44 23.90 -2.66
N GLN A 159 -5.69 23.46 -3.88
CA GLN A 159 -4.85 23.73 -5.05
C GLN A 159 -4.73 25.24 -5.32
N SER A 160 -5.85 25.98 -5.29
CA SER A 160 -5.83 27.43 -5.50
C SER A 160 -5.09 28.16 -4.38
N TYR A 161 -5.23 27.73 -3.14
CA TYR A 161 -4.48 28.27 -2.00
C TYR A 161 -2.96 28.12 -2.18
N TYR A 162 -2.49 26.90 -2.46
CA TYR A 162 -1.06 26.63 -2.63
C TYR A 162 -0.50 27.32 -3.88
N THR A 163 -1.24 27.29 -4.99
CA THR A 163 -0.84 27.98 -6.23
C THR A 163 -0.69 29.49 -6.01
N GLY A 164 -1.65 30.13 -5.33
CA GLY A 164 -1.57 31.55 -5.00
C GLY A 164 -0.40 31.90 -4.09
N HIS A 165 -0.07 31.04 -3.13
CA HIS A 165 1.09 31.23 -2.25
C HIS A 165 2.41 31.11 -3.02
N ARG A 166 2.55 30.11 -3.88
CA ARG A 166 3.75 29.96 -4.74
C ARG A 166 3.96 31.20 -5.61
N GLN A 167 2.91 31.67 -6.28
CA GLN A 167 2.96 32.90 -7.09
C GLN A 167 3.33 34.15 -6.29
N LYS A 168 2.81 34.27 -5.05
CA LYS A 168 3.14 35.40 -4.17
C LYS A 168 4.61 35.38 -3.77
N LEU A 169 5.16 34.21 -3.41
CA LEU A 169 6.56 34.05 -3.03
C LEU A 169 7.50 34.30 -4.22
N GLU A 170 7.16 33.81 -5.40
CA GLU A 170 7.91 34.07 -6.64
C GLU A 170 8.03 35.58 -6.95
N ARG A 171 6.92 36.31 -6.80
CA ARG A 171 6.91 37.78 -6.96
C ARG A 171 7.77 38.49 -5.92
N LEU A 172 7.72 38.06 -4.67
CA LEU A 172 8.51 38.65 -3.57
C LEU A 172 10.00 38.35 -3.70
N SER A 173 10.37 37.15 -4.14
CA SER A 173 11.75 36.73 -4.32
C SER A 173 12.40 37.32 -5.58
N ARG A 174 11.62 37.93 -6.48
CA ARG A 174 12.06 38.44 -7.80
C ARG A 174 12.77 37.35 -8.61
N GLY A 175 12.28 36.11 -8.53
CA GLY A 175 12.88 34.96 -9.21
C GLY A 175 14.20 34.47 -8.60
N LYS A 176 14.55 34.88 -7.38
CA LYS A 176 15.74 34.38 -6.66
C LYS A 176 15.48 33.15 -5.81
N TRP A 177 14.22 32.79 -5.57
CA TRP A 177 13.86 31.58 -4.85
C TRP A 177 13.53 30.47 -5.84
N ASP A 178 13.96 29.27 -5.48
CA ASP A 178 13.78 28.04 -6.26
C ASP A 178 12.31 27.57 -6.27
N SER A 179 12.02 26.53 -7.07
CA SER A 179 10.70 25.91 -7.21
C SER A 179 10.10 25.40 -5.89
N ASP A 180 10.94 25.15 -4.88
CA ASP A 180 10.57 24.62 -3.56
C ASP A 180 10.31 25.75 -2.55
N CYS A 181 9.44 26.68 -2.93
CA CYS A 181 9.18 27.88 -2.14
C CYS A 181 8.35 27.63 -0.87
N LEU A 182 7.73 26.45 -0.72
CA LEU A 182 6.97 26.03 0.46
C LEU A 182 7.63 24.81 1.11
N MET A 183 7.45 24.65 2.43
CA MET A 183 7.98 23.48 3.15
C MET A 183 7.52 22.16 2.52
N ILE A 184 6.23 22.06 2.17
CA ILE A 184 5.68 20.87 1.51
C ILE A 184 6.26 20.64 0.11
N ASP A 185 6.68 21.70 -0.59
CA ASP A 185 7.35 21.55 -1.90
C ASP A 185 8.72 20.90 -1.72
N GLY A 186 9.50 21.38 -0.74
CA GLY A 186 10.78 20.77 -0.39
C GLY A 186 10.65 19.33 0.09
N MET A 187 9.61 19.01 0.86
CA MET A 187 9.33 17.63 1.30
C MET A 187 9.00 16.73 0.10
N VAL A 188 8.12 17.16 -0.81
CA VAL A 188 7.78 16.40 -2.02
C VAL A 188 8.98 16.25 -2.95
N SER A 189 9.81 17.28 -3.07
CA SER A 189 11.06 17.27 -3.84
C SER A 189 12.05 16.22 -3.32
N GLN A 190 12.14 16.05 -2.00
CA GLN A 190 12.95 14.99 -1.36
C GLN A 190 12.46 13.58 -1.67
N LEU A 191 11.15 13.38 -1.88
CA LEU A 191 10.59 12.08 -2.30
C LEU A 191 10.94 11.72 -3.76
N GLY A 192 11.44 12.70 -4.53
CA GLY A 192 11.95 12.50 -5.88
C GLY A 192 10.89 12.51 -6.98
N GLU A 193 11.37 12.42 -8.23
CA GLU A 193 10.54 12.57 -9.44
C GLU A 193 9.40 11.54 -9.58
N GLN A 194 9.46 10.42 -8.87
CA GLN A 194 8.43 9.39 -8.94
C GLN A 194 7.10 9.88 -8.37
N VAL A 195 7.15 10.68 -7.30
CA VAL A 195 5.95 11.32 -6.73
C VAL A 195 5.37 12.34 -7.69
N GLU A 196 6.22 13.15 -8.31
CA GLU A 196 5.78 14.11 -9.31
C GLU A 196 5.10 13.42 -10.49
N LYS A 197 5.67 12.32 -11.01
CA LYS A 197 5.06 11.52 -12.08
C LYS A 197 3.74 10.91 -11.64
N LEU A 198 3.67 10.38 -10.42
CA LEU A 198 2.46 9.82 -9.84
C LEU A 198 1.34 10.86 -9.78
N TRP A 199 1.63 12.05 -9.25
CA TRP A 199 0.64 13.13 -9.09
C TRP A 199 0.35 13.94 -10.36
N ARG A 200 1.06 13.67 -11.46
CA ARG A 200 0.68 14.15 -12.81
C ARG A 200 -0.16 13.14 -13.59
N ARG A 201 -0.26 11.90 -13.13
CA ARG A 201 -0.91 10.80 -13.86
C ARG A 201 -2.39 11.08 -14.09
N ASP A 202 -3.07 11.60 -13.07
CA ASP A 202 -4.52 11.76 -13.05
C ASP A 202 -4.92 13.14 -13.60
N GLU A 203 -6.14 13.24 -14.17
CA GLU A 203 -6.63 14.49 -14.76
C GLU A 203 -6.64 15.64 -13.75
N GLY A 204 -6.13 16.81 -14.15
CA GLY A 204 -5.97 17.96 -13.26
C GLY A 204 -4.75 17.91 -12.36
N GLY A 205 -3.94 16.85 -12.44
CA GLY A 205 -2.70 16.65 -11.69
C GLY A 205 -1.60 17.64 -12.10
N THR A 206 -0.93 18.20 -11.09
CA THR A 206 0.16 19.17 -11.31
C THR A 206 1.54 18.61 -11.03
N GLY A 207 1.62 17.40 -10.45
CA GLY A 207 2.88 16.85 -9.95
C GLY A 207 3.39 17.49 -8.66
N LYS A 208 2.62 18.41 -8.07
CA LYS A 208 2.94 19.12 -6.84
C LYS A 208 1.82 18.92 -5.83
N TYR A 209 2.11 19.21 -4.57
CA TYR A 209 1.07 19.28 -3.55
C TYR A 209 0.07 20.42 -3.87
N PRO A 210 -1.23 20.25 -3.58
CA PRO A 210 -1.88 19.00 -3.17
C PRO A 210 -2.05 18.01 -4.35
N PRO A 211 -2.04 16.68 -4.11
CA PRO A 211 -2.49 15.70 -5.11
C PRO A 211 -3.98 15.91 -5.44
N VAL A 212 -4.43 15.39 -6.59
CA VAL A 212 -5.81 15.63 -7.08
C VAL A 212 -6.91 15.01 -6.22
N SER A 213 -6.57 13.95 -5.48
CA SER A 213 -7.49 13.15 -4.70
C SER A 213 -6.77 12.52 -3.50
N LEU A 214 -7.54 12.03 -2.53
CA LEU A 214 -6.99 11.20 -1.46
C LEU A 214 -6.48 9.87 -2.01
N HIS A 215 -7.08 9.34 -3.07
CA HIS A 215 -6.55 8.18 -3.79
C HIS A 215 -5.13 8.42 -4.31
N ALA A 216 -4.89 9.54 -5.00
CA ALA A 216 -3.56 9.90 -5.51
C ALA A 216 -2.54 10.17 -4.39
N LEU A 217 -2.99 10.60 -3.21
CA LEU A 217 -2.14 10.67 -2.02
C LEU A 217 -1.77 9.27 -1.52
N LEU A 218 -2.74 8.37 -1.42
CA LEU A 218 -2.54 7.01 -0.91
C LEU A 218 -1.69 6.14 -1.82
N ASP A 219 -1.67 6.40 -3.13
CA ASP A 219 -0.78 5.74 -4.07
C ASP A 219 0.71 5.91 -3.73
N LEU A 220 1.08 6.93 -2.93
CA LEU A 220 2.45 7.05 -2.39
C LEU A 220 2.88 5.79 -1.64
N TYR A 221 1.96 5.13 -0.94
CA TYR A 221 2.27 3.95 -0.14
C TYR A 221 2.67 2.74 -0.97
N LEU A 222 2.34 2.74 -2.26
CA LEU A 222 2.70 1.70 -3.22
C LEU A 222 4.07 1.92 -3.87
N LEU A 223 4.73 3.06 -3.61
CA LEU A 223 6.08 3.32 -4.12
C LEU A 223 7.13 2.65 -3.23
N GLU A 224 7.83 1.65 -3.77
CA GLU A 224 8.94 0.96 -3.08
C GLU A 224 10.11 1.88 -2.73
N SER A 225 10.39 2.84 -3.61
CA SER A 225 11.58 3.70 -3.59
C SER A 225 11.61 4.73 -2.46
N ILE A 226 10.52 4.87 -1.70
CA ILE A 226 10.33 5.89 -0.68
C ILE A 226 10.16 5.23 0.68
N GLU A 227 10.86 5.72 1.68
CA GLU A 227 10.73 5.23 3.05
C GLU A 227 9.34 5.51 3.63
N GLU A 228 8.88 4.63 4.52
CA GLU A 228 7.58 4.78 5.18
C GLU A 228 7.46 6.08 5.98
N SER A 229 8.54 6.48 6.67
CA SER A 229 8.54 7.70 7.47
C SER A 229 8.35 8.97 6.64
N ASP A 230 8.95 9.00 5.44
CA ASP A 230 8.81 10.09 4.49
C ASP A 230 7.41 10.13 3.87
N LYS A 231 6.80 8.96 3.59
CA LYS A 231 5.39 8.86 3.15
C LYS A 231 4.42 9.41 4.20
N HIS A 232 4.68 9.16 5.48
CA HIS A 232 3.87 9.66 6.59
C HIS A 232 4.04 11.16 6.87
N ALA A 233 5.15 11.76 6.43
CA ALA A 233 5.43 13.16 6.66
C ALA A 233 4.60 14.09 5.75
N ILE A 234 4.19 13.60 4.58
CA ILE A 234 3.30 14.30 3.63
C ILE A 234 1.86 14.30 4.14
#